data_AF-A0A9P8C9W7-F1
#
_entry.id   AF-A0A9P8C9W7-F1
#
_cell.length_a   1.000
_cell.length_b   1.000
_cell.length_c   1.000
_cell.angle_alpha   90.00
_cell.angle_beta   90.00
_cell.angle_gamma   90.00
#
_symmetry.space_group_name_H-M   'P 1'
#
loop_
_entity.id
_entity.type
_entity.pdbx_description
1 polymer ?
#
loop_
_entity_poly.entity_id
_entity_poly.type
_entity_poly.pdbx_seq_one_letter_code
_entity_poly.pdbx_strand_id
1 'polypeptide(L)'
;MDFASLMNKEISKSHPEAKATEPSKKYMKRADVEAERHGQYLADQRKLEKEKAAKQLHKRKREEEELEANKAREIKRTKLAEESRQRREEREAEEDRIHRKKLGLPELIKEVQEEVEEDDIKEEELVGKMRQMGQPAMLFGESHKQKLRRFKNLGVVMTKGPIPTSLELVDEKDMKVDQVPKDHEGKKFLFRQLASYFTMVIADWESALIKEKRDTFASQKAYDAMVQSKESMAPLFRKFEKGDLDEGVLEPIVEIVKAAQERRYVDANDGYLRLSIGKAAWPIGVTMVGIHERSAREKLHESDKGHVMGDEVTRKFLQSIKRCLTFAQIRWPPEDIRQLMG
;
A
#
# COMPACT_ATOMS: atom_id res chain seq x y z
N MET A 1 55.09 -14.96 22.30
CA MET A 1 55.10 -14.14 21.07
C MET A 1 55.80 -12.85 21.42
N ASP A 2 56.95 -12.59 20.81
CA ASP A 2 57.87 -11.55 21.24
C ASP A 2 57.42 -10.16 20.74
N PHE A 3 56.96 -9.31 21.66
CA PHE A 3 56.38 -8.00 21.35
C PHE A 3 57.39 -7.07 20.68
N ALA A 4 58.69 -7.26 20.97
CA ALA A 4 59.78 -6.53 20.32
C ALA A 4 59.89 -6.87 18.82
N SER A 5 59.58 -8.12 18.44
CA SER A 5 59.56 -8.55 17.03
C SER A 5 58.40 -7.92 16.26
N LEU A 6 57.24 -7.77 16.89
CA LEU A 6 56.06 -7.12 16.30
C LEU A 6 56.27 -5.60 16.16
N MET A 7 56.81 -4.94 17.19
CA MET A 7 57.14 -3.51 17.13
C MET A 7 58.21 -3.21 16.08
N ASN A 8 59.27 -4.02 15.96
CA ASN A 8 60.25 -3.83 14.87
C ASN A 8 59.65 -4.06 13.48
N LYS A 9 58.62 -4.90 13.36
CA LYS A 9 57.91 -5.16 12.10
C LYS A 9 56.93 -4.04 11.73
N GLU A 10 56.44 -3.28 12.71
CA GLU A 10 55.64 -2.07 12.49
C GLU A 10 56.51 -0.83 12.26
N ILE A 11 57.64 -0.71 12.96
CA ILE A 11 58.60 0.38 12.76
C ILE A 11 59.26 0.26 11.38
N SER A 12 59.62 -0.95 10.91
CA SER A 12 60.16 -1.16 9.57
C SER A 12 59.16 -0.95 8.43
N LYS A 13 57.85 -1.03 8.70
CA LYS A 13 56.79 -0.62 7.76
C LYS A 13 56.60 0.90 7.70
N SER A 14 56.98 1.62 8.76
CA SER A 14 56.81 3.07 8.87
C SER A 14 58.03 3.88 8.44
N HIS A 15 59.20 3.25 8.30
CA HIS A 15 60.34 3.83 7.62
C HIS A 15 60.22 3.56 6.12
N PRO A 16 60.08 4.58 5.26
CA PRO A 16 60.26 4.36 3.84
C PRO A 16 61.73 3.95 3.65
N GLU A 17 61.96 2.70 3.24
CA GLU A 17 63.21 2.36 2.57
C GLU A 17 63.42 3.42 1.50
N ALA A 18 64.53 4.16 1.62
CA ALA A 18 64.93 5.17 0.66
C ALA A 18 65.12 4.46 -0.68
N LYS A 19 64.04 4.39 -1.47
CA LYS A 19 64.10 4.07 -2.87
C LYS A 19 65.12 5.03 -3.45
N ALA A 20 66.19 4.46 -3.98
CA ALA A 20 67.17 5.15 -4.78
C ALA A 20 66.43 6.16 -5.66
N THR A 21 66.70 7.43 -5.42
CA THR A 21 66.16 8.54 -6.21
C THR A 21 66.58 8.31 -7.64
N GLU A 22 65.68 7.78 -8.46
CA GLU A 22 65.81 7.89 -9.91
C GLU A 22 66.02 9.37 -10.22
N PRO A 23 66.92 9.72 -11.15
CA PRO A 23 67.23 11.11 -11.45
C PRO A 23 65.92 11.78 -11.89
N SER A 24 65.36 12.63 -11.02
CA SER A 24 64.16 13.39 -11.35
C SER A 24 64.47 14.15 -12.63
N LYS A 25 63.84 13.77 -13.74
CA LYS A 25 64.04 14.44 -15.03
C LYS A 25 63.69 15.91 -14.82
N LYS A 26 64.73 16.74 -14.70
CA LYS A 26 64.64 18.18 -14.40
C LYS A 26 63.81 18.93 -15.45
N TYR A 27 63.61 18.31 -16.62
CA TYR A 27 62.77 18.80 -17.70
C TYR A 27 61.84 17.67 -18.18
N MET A 28 60.53 17.85 -17.96
CA MET A 28 59.47 17.01 -18.51
C MET A 28 58.72 17.83 -19.57
N LYS A 29 58.35 17.22 -20.69
CA LYS A 29 57.51 17.90 -21.69
C LYS A 29 56.12 18.11 -21.08
N ARG A 30 55.54 19.30 -21.27
CA ARG A 30 54.21 19.63 -20.74
C ARG A 30 53.13 18.62 -21.15
N ALA A 31 53.21 18.09 -22.37
CA ALA A 31 52.31 17.06 -22.86
C ALA A 31 52.34 15.77 -22.02
N ASP A 32 53.52 15.35 -21.56
CA ASP A 32 53.68 14.12 -20.77
C ASP A 32 53.12 14.32 -19.35
N VAL A 33 53.32 15.50 -18.77
CA VAL A 33 52.78 15.86 -17.44
C VAL A 33 51.24 15.98 -17.46
N GLU A 34 50.67 16.53 -18.53
CA GLU A 34 49.22 16.61 -18.70
C GLU A 34 48.60 15.23 -18.97
N ALA A 35 49.27 14.39 -19.75
CA ALA A 35 48.85 13.01 -19.98
C ALA A 35 48.86 12.17 -18.69
N GLU A 36 49.89 12.33 -17.85
CA GLU A 36 49.94 11.70 -16.52
C GLU A 36 48.82 12.20 -15.60
N ARG A 37 48.57 13.51 -15.57
CA ARG A 37 47.47 14.09 -14.78
C ARG A 37 46.10 13.59 -15.23
N HIS A 38 45.87 13.53 -16.55
CA HIS A 38 44.64 13.00 -17.12
C HIS A 38 44.48 11.50 -16.84
N GLY A 39 45.56 10.73 -16.93
CA GLY A 39 45.59 9.31 -16.57
C GLY A 39 45.23 9.05 -15.11
N GLN A 40 45.80 9.85 -14.18
CA GLN A 40 45.48 9.78 -12.75
C GLN A 40 44.01 10.12 -12.49
N TYR A 41 43.49 11.19 -13.10
CA TYR A 41 42.09 11.58 -12.98
C TYR A 41 41.13 10.46 -13.46
N LEU A 42 41.42 9.84 -14.60
CA LEU A 42 40.63 8.71 -15.11
C LEU A 42 40.74 7.46 -14.23
N ALA A 43 41.91 7.21 -13.65
CA ALA A 43 42.10 6.09 -12.73
C ALA A 43 41.31 6.29 -11.43
N ASP A 44 41.30 7.51 -10.89
CA ASP A 44 40.53 7.88 -9.70
C ASP A 44 39.02 7.81 -9.94
N GLN A 45 38.55 8.32 -11.09
CA GLN A 45 37.15 8.17 -11.54
C GLN A 45 36.74 6.70 -11.60
N ARG A 46 37.54 5.84 -12.24
CA ARG A 46 37.26 4.39 -12.32
C ARG A 46 37.28 3.72 -10.95
N LYS A 47 38.12 4.17 -10.03
CA LYS A 47 38.18 3.63 -8.66
C LYS A 47 36.93 4.01 -7.87
N LEU A 48 36.48 5.26 -7.97
CA LEU A 48 35.24 5.75 -7.37
C LEU A 48 34.00 5.03 -7.92
N GLU A 49 33.94 4.77 -9.23
CA GLU A 49 32.86 4.01 -9.85
C GLU A 49 32.83 2.56 -9.36
N LYS A 50 34.00 1.89 -9.31
CA LYS A 50 34.09 0.52 -8.78
C LYS A 50 33.67 0.44 -7.31
N GLU A 51 34.05 1.42 -6.49
CA GLU A 51 33.66 1.46 -5.08
C GLU A 51 32.14 1.67 -4.92
N LYS A 52 31.54 2.57 -5.70
CA LYS A 52 30.08 2.77 -5.73
C LYS A 52 29.36 1.50 -6.18
N ALA A 53 29.82 0.84 -7.24
CA ALA A 53 29.24 -0.41 -7.72
C ALA A 53 29.34 -1.54 -6.68
N ALA A 54 30.48 -1.66 -6.00
CA ALA A 54 30.67 -2.63 -4.92
C ALA A 54 29.73 -2.37 -3.73
N LYS A 55 29.57 -1.10 -3.33
CA LYS A 55 28.62 -0.69 -2.28
C LYS A 55 27.17 -1.02 -2.67
N GLN A 56 26.78 -0.76 -3.92
CA GLN A 56 25.43 -1.09 -4.41
C GLN A 56 25.19 -2.61 -4.44
N LEU A 57 26.17 -3.40 -4.88
CA LEU A 57 26.06 -4.85 -4.92
C LEU A 57 25.95 -5.44 -3.50
N HIS A 58 26.76 -4.94 -2.56
CA HIS A 58 26.66 -5.35 -1.15
C HIS A 58 25.32 -4.95 -0.52
N LYS A 59 24.77 -3.79 -0.87
CA LYS A 59 23.45 -3.36 -0.40
C LYS A 59 22.35 -4.29 -0.93
N ARG A 60 22.35 -4.58 -2.23
CA ARG A 60 21.37 -5.50 -2.85
C ARG A 60 21.44 -6.89 -2.25
N LYS A 61 22.64 -7.42 -2.04
CA LYS A 61 22.83 -8.74 -1.43
C LYS A 61 22.26 -8.79 -0.01
N ARG A 62 22.47 -7.74 0.79
CA ARG A 62 21.90 -7.63 2.15
C ARG A 62 20.37 -7.56 2.13
N GLU A 63 19.80 -6.80 1.19
CA GLU A 63 18.34 -6.70 1.02
C GLU A 63 17.73 -8.05 0.58
N GLU A 64 18.39 -8.78 -0.31
CA GLU A 64 17.98 -10.14 -0.74
C GLU A 64 18.04 -11.14 0.42
N GLU A 65 19.11 -11.16 1.21
CA GLU A 65 19.26 -12.02 2.40
C GLU A 65 18.20 -11.71 3.46
N GLU A 66 17.87 -10.42 3.68
CA GLU A 66 16.83 -10.00 4.62
C GLU A 66 15.42 -10.40 4.17
N LEU A 67 15.12 -10.25 2.87
CA LEU A 67 13.86 -10.70 2.29
C LEU A 67 13.70 -12.22 2.41
N GLU A 68 14.76 -12.98 2.17
CA GLU A 68 14.73 -14.45 2.30
C GLU A 68 14.54 -14.87 3.76
N ALA A 69 15.23 -14.21 4.70
CA ALA A 69 15.05 -14.45 6.13
C ALA A 69 13.61 -14.14 6.60
N ASN A 70 13.00 -13.05 6.10
CA ASN A 70 11.61 -12.70 6.41
C ASN A 70 10.62 -13.72 5.84
N LYS A 71 10.79 -14.13 4.58
CA LYS A 71 9.97 -15.21 3.99
C LYS A 71 10.07 -16.50 4.78
N ALA A 72 11.27 -16.88 5.22
CA ALA A 72 11.47 -18.08 6.04
C ALA A 72 10.78 -17.98 7.41
N ARG A 73 10.76 -16.79 8.04
CA ARG A 73 10.02 -16.54 9.29
C ARG A 73 8.52 -16.61 9.09
N GLU A 74 8.00 -16.05 8.00
CA GLU A 74 6.57 -16.12 7.67
C GLU A 74 6.11 -17.55 7.42
N ILE A 75 6.86 -18.34 6.64
CA ILE A 75 6.55 -19.76 6.38
C ILE A 75 6.56 -20.57 7.69
N LYS A 76 7.51 -20.30 8.60
CA LYS A 76 7.52 -20.96 9.92
C LYS A 76 6.31 -20.56 10.76
N ARG A 77 5.92 -19.28 10.74
CA ARG A 77 4.75 -18.77 11.48
C ARG A 77 3.45 -19.36 10.96
N THR A 78 3.28 -19.44 9.65
CA THR A 78 2.08 -20.04 9.04
C THR A 78 2.01 -21.53 9.35
N LYS A 79 3.12 -22.26 9.23
CA LYS A 79 3.17 -23.69 9.56
C LYS A 79 2.85 -23.97 11.03
N LEU A 80 3.39 -23.17 11.95
CA LEU A 80 3.10 -23.30 13.39
C LEU A 80 1.63 -22.98 13.69
N ALA A 81 1.06 -21.96 13.04
CA ALA A 81 -0.35 -21.59 13.20
C ALA A 81 -1.28 -22.69 12.66
N GLU A 82 -0.95 -23.29 11.52
CA GLU A 82 -1.70 -24.40 10.93
C GLU A 82 -1.62 -25.66 11.81
N GLU A 83 -0.44 -26.01 12.32
CA GLU A 83 -0.26 -27.14 13.24
C GLU A 83 -1.02 -26.92 14.56
N SER A 84 -0.99 -25.70 15.10
CA SER A 84 -1.77 -25.35 16.29
C SER A 84 -3.28 -25.41 16.05
N ARG A 85 -3.74 -25.03 14.85
CA ARG A 85 -5.16 -25.09 14.49
C ARG A 85 -5.62 -26.54 14.36
N GLN A 86 -4.85 -27.37 13.66
CA GLN A 86 -5.10 -28.81 13.54
C GLN A 86 -5.16 -29.50 14.91
N ARG A 87 -4.19 -29.23 15.80
CA ARG A 87 -4.21 -29.79 17.16
C ARG A 87 -5.43 -29.37 17.98
N ARG A 88 -5.94 -28.15 17.78
CA ARG A 88 -7.16 -27.68 18.46
C ARG A 88 -8.40 -28.39 17.91
N GLU A 89 -8.52 -28.48 16.59
CA GLU A 89 -9.63 -29.18 15.92
C GLU A 89 -9.67 -30.67 16.27
N GLU A 90 -8.51 -31.33 16.39
CA GLU A 90 -8.42 -32.74 16.81
C GLU A 90 -8.88 -32.94 18.26
N ARG A 91 -8.47 -32.06 19.18
CA ARG A 91 -8.90 -32.11 20.59
C ARG A 91 -10.40 -31.89 20.72
N GLU A 92 -10.93 -30.89 20.03
CA GLU A 92 -12.37 -30.59 20.00
C GLU A 92 -13.17 -31.76 19.42
N ALA A 93 -12.69 -32.36 18.32
CA ALA A 93 -13.31 -33.54 17.74
C ALA A 93 -13.26 -34.77 18.67
N GLU A 94 -12.18 -34.94 19.44
CA GLU A 94 -12.06 -36.01 20.43
C GLU A 94 -12.98 -35.79 21.64
N GLU A 95 -13.07 -34.56 22.15
CA GLU A 95 -14.00 -34.17 23.21
C GLU A 95 -15.46 -34.39 22.76
N ASP A 96 -15.80 -34.00 21.53
CA ASP A 96 -17.10 -34.24 20.93
C ASP A 96 -17.41 -35.74 20.77
N ARG A 97 -16.41 -36.55 20.37
CA ARG A 97 -16.56 -38.01 20.25
C ARG A 97 -16.80 -38.65 21.61
N ILE A 98 -16.06 -38.24 22.65
CA ILE A 98 -16.24 -38.73 24.02
C ILE A 98 -17.62 -38.31 24.56
N HIS A 99 -18.03 -37.07 24.31
CA HIS A 99 -19.32 -36.54 24.73
C HIS A 99 -20.48 -37.30 24.07
N ARG A 100 -20.41 -37.55 22.75
CA ARG A 100 -21.40 -38.33 22.00
C ARG A 100 -21.48 -39.79 22.47
N LYS A 101 -20.33 -40.43 22.72
CA LYS A 101 -20.26 -41.80 23.26
C LYS A 101 -20.89 -41.91 24.65
N LYS A 102 -20.74 -40.88 25.49
CA LYS A 102 -21.36 -40.81 26.83
C LYS A 102 -22.89 -40.65 26.77
N LEU A 103 -23.40 -40.01 25.72
CA LEU A 103 -24.83 -39.80 25.48
C LEU A 103 -25.51 -40.92 24.66
N GLY A 104 -24.74 -41.91 24.16
CA GLY A 104 -25.27 -43.01 23.36
C GLY A 104 -25.69 -42.64 21.93
N LEU A 105 -25.20 -41.51 21.41
CA LEU A 105 -25.45 -41.10 20.02
C LEU A 105 -24.46 -41.77 19.05
N PRO A 106 -24.88 -42.11 17.81
CA PRO A 106 -24.00 -42.64 16.78
C PRO A 106 -22.80 -41.72 16.48
N GLU A 107 -21.67 -42.31 16.08
CA GLU A 107 -20.50 -41.55 15.64
C GLU A 107 -20.85 -40.61 14.49
N LEU A 108 -20.45 -39.34 14.60
CA LEU A 108 -20.63 -38.39 13.51
C LEU A 108 -19.66 -38.78 12.40
N ILE A 109 -20.17 -39.41 11.35
CA ILE A 109 -19.49 -39.43 10.07
C ILE A 109 -19.42 -37.96 9.65
N LYS A 110 -18.23 -37.36 9.71
CA LYS A 110 -17.98 -36.10 8.99
C LYS A 110 -18.15 -36.45 7.52
N GLU A 111 -19.36 -36.27 6.99
CA GLU A 111 -19.48 -36.05 5.57
C GLU A 111 -18.51 -34.93 5.24
N VAL A 112 -17.62 -35.19 4.27
CA VAL A 112 -16.83 -34.14 3.66
C VAL A 112 -17.85 -33.25 2.98
N GLN A 113 -18.40 -32.31 3.74
CA GLN A 113 -18.92 -31.08 3.20
C GLN A 113 -17.67 -30.43 2.64
N GLU A 114 -17.38 -30.70 1.36
CA GLU A 114 -16.67 -29.73 0.55
C GLU A 114 -17.36 -28.40 0.87
N GLU A 115 -16.63 -27.49 1.50
CA GLU A 115 -17.03 -26.09 1.55
C GLU A 115 -17.24 -25.69 0.10
N VAL A 116 -18.49 -25.73 -0.34
CA VAL A 116 -18.92 -25.11 -1.57
C VAL A 116 -18.64 -23.63 -1.33
N GLU A 117 -17.56 -23.12 -1.92
CA GLU A 117 -17.38 -21.66 -2.07
C GLU A 117 -18.76 -21.14 -2.52
N GLU A 118 -19.37 -20.22 -1.74
CA GLU A 118 -20.78 -19.78 -1.85
C GLU A 118 -21.21 -19.30 -3.26
N ASP A 119 -20.30 -19.27 -4.24
CA ASP A 119 -20.50 -18.82 -5.61
C ASP A 119 -20.15 -19.85 -6.70
N ASP A 120 -20.15 -21.17 -6.43
CA ASP A 120 -19.88 -22.18 -7.47
C ASP A 120 -21.12 -22.40 -8.37
N ILE A 121 -21.23 -21.60 -9.45
CA ILE A 121 -22.29 -21.78 -10.46
C ILE A 121 -21.99 -23.06 -11.25
N LYS A 122 -22.95 -24.00 -11.27
CA LYS A 122 -22.85 -25.24 -12.06
C LYS A 122 -22.43 -24.96 -13.50
N GLU A 123 -21.53 -25.81 -14.03
CA GLU A 123 -20.91 -25.60 -15.35
C GLU A 123 -21.91 -25.42 -16.50
N GLU A 124 -23.02 -26.17 -16.48
CA GLU A 124 -24.08 -26.07 -17.49
C GLU A 124 -24.76 -24.69 -17.48
N GLU A 125 -25.05 -24.15 -16.30
CA GLU A 125 -25.64 -22.81 -16.15
C GLU A 125 -24.64 -21.72 -16.55
N LEU A 126 -23.37 -21.88 -16.17
CA LEU A 126 -22.30 -20.95 -16.51
C LEU A 126 -22.10 -20.83 -18.02
N VAL A 127 -22.09 -21.97 -18.73
CA VAL A 127 -22.02 -22.03 -20.19
C VAL A 127 -23.27 -21.39 -20.83
N GLY A 128 -24.46 -21.65 -20.29
CA GLY A 128 -25.70 -21.04 -20.73
C GLY A 128 -25.65 -19.51 -20.65
N LYS A 129 -25.25 -18.97 -19.49
CA LYS A 129 -25.14 -17.52 -19.27
C LYS A 129 -24.02 -16.89 -20.12
N MET A 130 -22.89 -17.57 -20.33
CA MET A 130 -21.83 -17.09 -21.25
C MET A 130 -22.30 -17.01 -22.71
N ARG A 131 -23.06 -17.99 -23.18
CA ARG A 131 -23.66 -17.98 -24.53
C ARG A 131 -24.68 -16.88 -24.70
N GLN A 132 -25.51 -16.62 -23.69
CA GLN A 132 -26.45 -15.48 -23.68
C GLN A 132 -25.73 -14.13 -23.79
N MET A 133 -24.56 -14.00 -23.16
CA MET A 133 -23.70 -12.81 -23.28
C MET A 133 -22.87 -12.75 -24.57
N GLY A 134 -23.02 -13.72 -25.49
CA GLY A 134 -22.27 -13.78 -26.75
C GLY A 134 -20.77 -14.08 -26.57
N GLN A 135 -20.37 -14.62 -25.43
CA GLN A 135 -18.97 -14.91 -25.09
C GLN A 135 -18.66 -16.40 -25.31
N PRO A 136 -17.40 -16.75 -25.68
CA PRO A 136 -17.00 -18.15 -25.84
C PRO A 136 -17.23 -18.94 -24.55
N ALA A 137 -17.90 -20.10 -24.65
CA ALA A 137 -18.25 -20.95 -23.50
C ALA A 137 -17.04 -21.50 -22.73
N MET A 138 -15.89 -21.61 -23.38
CA MET A 138 -14.62 -22.06 -22.79
C MET A 138 -13.47 -21.50 -23.65
N LEU A 139 -12.39 -21.06 -23.01
CA LEU A 139 -11.11 -20.74 -23.67
C LEU A 139 -10.15 -21.94 -23.57
N PHE A 140 -9.19 -22.04 -24.50
CA PHE A 140 -8.23 -23.15 -24.51
C PHE A 140 -7.43 -23.19 -23.20
N GLY A 141 -7.46 -24.35 -22.52
CA GLY A 141 -6.75 -24.56 -21.24
C GLY A 141 -7.39 -23.89 -20.01
N GLU A 142 -8.61 -23.36 -20.12
CA GLU A 142 -9.33 -22.70 -19.02
C GLU A 142 -9.95 -23.72 -18.04
N SER A 143 -9.64 -23.63 -16.74
CA SER A 143 -10.29 -24.43 -15.69
C SER A 143 -11.67 -23.89 -15.29
N HIS A 144 -12.50 -24.70 -14.59
CA HIS A 144 -13.84 -24.26 -14.12
C HIS A 144 -13.77 -22.97 -13.28
N LYS A 145 -12.81 -22.88 -12.34
CA LYS A 145 -12.57 -21.67 -11.54
C LYS A 145 -12.16 -20.46 -12.39
N GLN A 146 -11.36 -20.66 -13.44
CA GLN A 146 -10.97 -19.58 -14.35
C GLN A 146 -12.16 -19.10 -15.21
N LYS A 147 -12.99 -20.03 -15.69
CA LYS A 147 -14.24 -19.76 -16.41
C LYS A 147 -15.23 -18.98 -15.54
N LEU A 148 -15.41 -19.37 -14.27
CA LEU A 148 -16.20 -18.63 -13.28
C LEU A 148 -15.68 -17.21 -13.06
N ARG A 149 -14.36 -17.03 -12.90
CA ARG A 149 -13.77 -15.70 -12.77
C ARG A 149 -14.01 -14.85 -14.01
N ARG A 150 -13.86 -15.43 -15.21
CA ARG A 150 -14.15 -14.73 -16.47
C ARG A 150 -15.62 -14.32 -16.55
N PHE A 151 -16.54 -15.23 -16.21
CA PHE A 151 -17.97 -14.95 -16.16
C PHE A 151 -18.32 -13.83 -15.19
N LYS A 152 -17.81 -13.89 -13.96
CA LYS A 152 -17.99 -12.84 -12.94
C LYS A 152 -17.47 -11.51 -13.47
N ASN A 153 -16.27 -11.47 -14.05
CA ASN A 153 -15.69 -10.26 -14.62
C ASN A 153 -16.50 -9.69 -15.81
N LEU A 154 -17.15 -10.54 -16.60
CA LEU A 154 -17.99 -10.15 -17.74
C LEU A 154 -19.36 -9.62 -17.29
N GLY A 155 -19.93 -10.18 -16.22
CA GLY A 155 -21.22 -9.76 -15.66
C GLY A 155 -21.17 -8.41 -14.92
N VAL A 156 -19.97 -7.91 -14.61
CA VAL A 156 -19.78 -6.57 -14.05
C VAL A 156 -19.94 -5.52 -15.15
N VAL A 157 -21.14 -4.97 -15.28
CA VAL A 157 -21.36 -3.74 -16.06
C VAL A 157 -20.70 -2.60 -15.30
N MET A 158 -19.53 -2.16 -15.78
CA MET A 158 -18.86 -1.01 -15.18
C MET A 158 -19.57 0.29 -15.59
N THR A 159 -19.82 1.16 -14.62
CA THR A 159 -20.33 2.51 -14.86
C THR A 159 -19.39 3.30 -15.75
N LYS A 160 -19.92 4.11 -16.67
CA LYS A 160 -19.15 4.97 -17.59
C LYS A 160 -18.55 6.23 -16.93
N GLY A 161 -18.49 6.27 -15.59
CA GLY A 161 -17.99 7.41 -14.84
C GLY A 161 -16.46 7.55 -14.87
N PRO A 162 -15.91 8.63 -14.30
CA PRO A 162 -14.46 8.84 -14.22
C PRO A 162 -13.75 7.65 -13.56
N ILE A 163 -14.30 7.08 -12.50
CA ILE A 163 -13.82 5.83 -11.92
C ILE A 163 -14.80 4.72 -12.32
N PRO A 164 -14.36 3.71 -13.09
CA PRO A 164 -15.23 2.61 -13.46
C PRO A 164 -15.54 1.77 -12.21
N THR A 165 -16.82 1.60 -11.88
CA THR A 165 -17.27 0.78 -10.75
C THR A 165 -18.41 -0.16 -11.13
N SER A 166 -18.52 -1.29 -10.44
CA SER A 166 -19.64 -2.22 -10.55
C SER A 166 -20.88 -1.77 -9.77
N LEU A 167 -20.72 -0.78 -8.87
CA LEU A 167 -21.81 -0.27 -8.05
C LEU A 167 -22.76 0.57 -8.89
N GLU A 168 -24.06 0.32 -8.72
CA GLU A 168 -25.10 1.20 -9.24
C GLU A 168 -25.05 2.55 -8.51
N LEU A 169 -24.68 3.60 -9.24
CA LEU A 169 -24.67 4.96 -8.70
C LEU A 169 -26.09 5.42 -8.37
N VAL A 170 -26.16 6.29 -7.39
CA VAL A 170 -27.38 6.84 -6.80
C VAL A 170 -27.54 8.29 -7.27
N ASP A 171 -28.79 8.75 -7.43
CA ASP A 171 -29.09 10.14 -7.83
C ASP A 171 -28.69 11.15 -6.74
N GLU A 172 -28.45 12.41 -7.14
CA GLU A 172 -27.94 13.48 -6.24
C GLU A 172 -28.78 13.67 -4.96
N LYS A 173 -30.11 13.48 -5.04
CA LYS A 173 -31.01 13.62 -3.90
C LYS A 173 -30.74 12.60 -2.80
N ASP A 174 -30.32 11.41 -3.20
CA ASP A 174 -30.12 10.25 -2.34
C ASP A 174 -28.63 10.05 -2.00
N MET A 175 -27.73 10.93 -2.47
CA MET A 175 -26.30 10.89 -2.12
C MET A 175 -25.99 11.37 -0.70
N LYS A 176 -26.96 11.97 0.01
CA LYS A 176 -26.72 12.54 1.34
C LYS A 176 -26.40 11.44 2.35
N VAL A 177 -25.25 11.57 3.00
CA VAL A 177 -24.76 10.60 3.98
C VAL A 177 -25.00 11.14 5.39
N ASP A 178 -25.49 10.29 6.30
CA ASP A 178 -25.79 10.67 7.68
C ASP A 178 -24.92 9.99 8.73
N GLN A 179 -24.99 8.66 8.84
CA GLN A 179 -24.22 7.84 9.77
C GLN A 179 -24.00 6.46 9.14
N VAL A 180 -23.02 5.71 9.65
CA VAL A 180 -22.78 4.33 9.21
C VAL A 180 -23.94 3.45 9.66
N PRO A 181 -24.71 2.83 8.75
CA PRO A 181 -25.76 1.90 9.13
C PRO A 181 -25.18 0.64 9.76
N LYS A 182 -25.90 0.06 10.73
CA LYS A 182 -25.52 -1.22 11.35
C LYS A 182 -25.86 -2.41 10.46
N ASP A 183 -26.90 -2.28 9.64
CA ASP A 183 -27.41 -3.34 8.78
C ASP A 183 -26.55 -3.53 7.53
N HIS A 184 -26.41 -4.78 7.08
CA HIS A 184 -25.62 -5.11 5.89
C HIS A 184 -26.17 -4.46 4.61
N GLU A 185 -27.50 -4.40 4.45
CA GLU A 185 -28.14 -3.71 3.33
C GLU A 185 -27.92 -2.19 3.39
N GLY A 186 -27.99 -1.62 4.59
CA GLY A 186 -27.68 -0.22 4.81
C GLY A 186 -26.22 0.11 4.47
N LYS A 187 -25.26 -0.74 4.85
CA LYS A 187 -23.85 -0.58 4.48
C LYS A 187 -23.64 -0.67 2.96
N LYS A 188 -24.32 -1.59 2.27
CA LYS A 188 -24.31 -1.66 0.79
C LYS A 188 -24.83 -0.38 0.16
N PHE A 189 -25.95 0.15 0.66
CA PHE A 189 -26.50 1.42 0.18
C PHE A 189 -25.55 2.58 0.43
N LEU A 190 -24.97 2.67 1.63
CA LEU A 190 -23.95 3.66 1.99
C LEU A 190 -22.76 3.62 1.03
N PHE A 191 -22.25 2.43 0.67
CA PHE A 191 -21.16 2.32 -0.31
C PHE A 191 -21.55 2.86 -1.68
N ARG A 192 -22.80 2.66 -2.12
CA ARG A 192 -23.31 3.30 -3.34
C ARG A 192 -23.38 4.82 -3.21
N GLN A 193 -23.84 5.36 -2.08
CA GLN A 193 -23.87 6.80 -1.83
C GLN A 193 -22.45 7.42 -1.87
N LEU A 194 -21.49 6.80 -1.19
CA LEU A 194 -20.09 7.24 -1.16
C LEU A 194 -19.45 7.19 -2.56
N ALA A 195 -19.61 6.07 -3.28
CA ALA A 195 -19.13 5.93 -4.64
C ALA A 195 -19.72 7.00 -5.56
N SER A 196 -21.02 7.29 -5.42
CA SER A 196 -21.72 8.30 -6.21
C SER A 196 -21.21 9.70 -5.92
N TYR A 197 -21.04 10.07 -4.65
CA TYR A 197 -20.49 11.35 -4.23
C TYR A 197 -19.08 11.59 -4.78
N PHE A 198 -18.15 10.64 -4.59
CA PHE A 198 -16.79 10.80 -5.11
C PHE A 198 -16.73 10.83 -6.64
N THR A 199 -17.59 10.06 -7.30
CA THR A 199 -17.71 10.07 -8.77
C THR A 199 -18.17 11.44 -9.26
N MET A 200 -19.20 12.02 -8.63
CA MET A 200 -19.68 13.36 -8.92
C MET A 200 -18.57 14.41 -8.72
N VAL A 201 -17.89 14.41 -7.57
CA VAL A 201 -16.83 15.39 -7.27
C VAL A 201 -15.69 15.31 -8.28
N ILE A 202 -15.24 14.11 -8.66
CA ILE A 202 -14.16 13.92 -9.64
C ILE A 202 -14.61 14.33 -11.05
N ALA A 203 -15.84 14.01 -11.44
CA ALA A 203 -16.38 14.41 -12.74
C ALA A 203 -16.49 15.94 -12.87
N ASP A 204 -16.94 16.61 -11.80
CA ASP A 204 -16.98 18.08 -11.74
C ASP A 204 -15.57 18.68 -11.74
N TRP A 205 -14.60 18.03 -11.07
CA TRP A 205 -13.21 18.47 -11.07
C TRP A 205 -12.57 18.36 -12.45
N GLU A 206 -12.77 17.23 -13.12
CA GLU A 206 -12.31 17.02 -14.50
C GLU A 206 -12.92 18.07 -15.44
N SER A 207 -14.23 18.31 -15.35
CA SER A 207 -14.94 19.30 -16.15
C SER A 207 -14.45 20.73 -15.91
N ALA A 208 -14.21 21.09 -14.64
CA ALA A 208 -13.67 22.41 -14.29
C ALA A 208 -12.26 22.62 -14.85
N LEU A 209 -11.37 21.63 -14.73
CA LEU A 209 -10.01 21.70 -15.26
C LEU A 209 -9.97 21.74 -16.79
N ILE A 210 -10.87 21.03 -17.47
CA ILE A 210 -10.99 21.09 -18.93
C ILE A 210 -11.44 22.49 -19.37
N LYS A 211 -12.39 23.09 -18.64
CA LYS A 211 -12.89 24.44 -18.94
C LYS A 211 -11.84 25.53 -18.69
N GLU A 212 -11.02 25.37 -17.65
CA GLU A 212 -9.96 26.31 -17.27
C GLU A 212 -8.60 25.98 -17.90
N LYS A 213 -8.55 25.00 -18.82
CA LYS A 213 -7.31 24.51 -19.43
C LYS A 213 -6.57 25.66 -20.11
N ARG A 214 -5.37 25.93 -19.62
CA ARG A 214 -4.42 26.89 -20.19
C ARG A 214 -3.12 26.18 -20.50
N ASP A 215 -2.39 26.65 -21.51
CA ASP A 215 -1.07 26.11 -21.84
C ASP A 215 -0.01 26.66 -20.88
N THR A 216 -0.10 26.25 -19.61
CA THR A 216 0.76 26.69 -18.52
C THR A 216 1.16 25.50 -17.67
N PHE A 217 2.36 25.56 -17.10
CA PHE A 217 2.86 24.52 -16.20
C PHE A 217 1.92 24.28 -15.00
N ALA A 218 1.30 25.36 -14.49
CA ALA A 218 0.33 25.26 -13.39
C ALA A 218 -0.93 24.48 -13.77
N SER A 219 -1.50 24.74 -14.96
CA SER A 219 -2.67 24.01 -15.47
C SER A 219 -2.36 22.54 -15.70
N GLN A 220 -1.18 22.21 -16.26
CA GLN A 220 -0.76 20.82 -16.46
C GLN A 220 -0.62 20.10 -15.11
N LYS A 221 0.08 20.71 -14.15
CA LYS A 221 0.26 20.13 -12.81
C LYS A 221 -1.07 19.89 -12.10
N ALA A 222 -2.05 20.78 -12.24
CA ALA A 222 -3.38 20.61 -11.66
C ALA A 222 -4.12 19.41 -12.30
N TYR A 223 -4.02 19.25 -13.62
CA TYR A 223 -4.57 18.10 -14.33
C TYR A 223 -3.91 16.78 -13.91
N ASP A 224 -2.57 16.73 -13.85
CA ASP A 224 -1.84 15.54 -13.40
C ASP A 224 -2.21 15.15 -11.96
N ALA A 225 -2.39 16.14 -11.08
CA ALA A 225 -2.85 15.90 -9.71
C ALA A 225 -4.26 15.31 -9.67
N MET A 226 -5.17 15.72 -10.55
CA MET A 226 -6.52 15.15 -10.67
C MET A 226 -6.44 13.69 -11.16
N VAL A 227 -5.68 13.42 -12.21
CA VAL A 227 -5.49 12.06 -12.76
C VAL A 227 -4.91 11.12 -11.70
N GLN A 228 -3.85 11.55 -11.00
CA GLN A 228 -3.26 10.78 -9.91
C GLN A 228 -4.27 10.52 -8.78
N SER A 229 -5.14 11.48 -8.49
CA SER A 229 -6.16 11.34 -7.44
C SER A 229 -7.19 10.27 -7.82
N LYS A 230 -7.63 10.28 -9.08
CA LYS A 230 -8.54 9.29 -9.67
C LYS A 230 -7.94 7.88 -9.62
N GLU A 231 -6.68 7.70 -10.03
CA GLU A 231 -5.99 6.40 -9.95
C GLU A 231 -5.84 5.90 -8.52
N SER A 232 -5.45 6.80 -7.61
CA SER A 232 -5.27 6.49 -6.19
C SER A 232 -6.59 6.18 -5.48
N MET A 233 -7.73 6.61 -6.03
CA MET A 233 -9.07 6.33 -5.50
C MET A 233 -9.64 4.98 -5.97
N ALA A 234 -9.15 4.42 -7.08
CA ALA A 234 -9.65 3.15 -7.62
C ALA A 234 -9.63 1.98 -6.61
N PRO A 235 -8.61 1.81 -5.74
CA PRO A 235 -8.64 0.79 -4.68
C PRO A 235 -9.77 0.98 -3.67
N LEU A 236 -10.15 2.23 -3.36
CA LEU A 236 -11.27 2.51 -2.46
C LEU A 236 -12.60 2.07 -3.07
N PHE A 237 -12.81 2.33 -4.37
CA PHE A 237 -13.99 1.85 -5.08
C PHE A 237 -14.07 0.32 -5.09
N ARG A 238 -12.95 -0.37 -5.31
CA ARG A 238 -12.92 -1.85 -5.18
C ARG A 238 -13.27 -2.34 -3.78
N LYS A 239 -12.93 -1.58 -2.73
CA LYS A 239 -13.34 -1.90 -1.36
C LYS A 239 -14.83 -1.68 -1.15
N PHE A 240 -15.41 -0.62 -1.71
CA PHE A 240 -16.86 -0.39 -1.73
C PHE A 240 -17.63 -1.51 -2.43
N GLU A 241 -17.12 -1.98 -3.58
CA GLU A 241 -17.72 -3.09 -4.34
C GLU A 241 -17.76 -4.40 -3.56
N LYS A 242 -16.70 -4.69 -2.80
CA LYS A 242 -16.58 -5.89 -1.98
C LYS A 242 -17.27 -5.77 -0.62
N GLY A 243 -17.55 -4.56 -0.17
CA GLY A 243 -17.95 -4.28 1.21
C GLY A 243 -16.86 -4.56 2.25
N ASP A 244 -15.59 -4.59 1.81
CA ASP A 244 -14.41 -4.95 2.62
C ASP A 244 -13.60 -3.68 2.99
N LEU A 245 -14.24 -2.83 3.80
CA LEU A 245 -13.62 -1.64 4.37
C LEU A 245 -13.71 -1.71 5.90
N ASP A 246 -12.56 -1.56 6.55
CA ASP A 246 -12.46 -1.54 8.00
C ASP A 246 -13.35 -0.46 8.60
N GLU A 247 -14.07 -0.80 9.67
CA GLU A 247 -15.04 0.10 10.30
C GLU A 247 -14.35 1.35 10.88
N GLY A 248 -13.10 1.23 11.36
CA GLY A 248 -12.28 2.33 11.83
C GLY A 248 -11.82 3.30 10.73
N VAL A 249 -11.91 2.90 9.46
CA VAL A 249 -11.67 3.78 8.30
C VAL A 249 -12.99 4.28 7.71
N LEU A 250 -14.03 3.44 7.67
CA LEU A 250 -15.32 3.77 7.11
C LEU A 250 -16.02 4.90 7.87
N GLU A 251 -16.09 4.83 9.19
CA GLU A 251 -16.78 5.82 10.02
C GLU A 251 -16.18 7.24 9.85
N PRO A 252 -14.85 7.42 9.93
CA PRO A 252 -14.24 8.72 9.62
C PRO A 252 -14.46 9.20 8.18
N ILE A 253 -14.44 8.31 7.18
CA ILE A 253 -14.74 8.70 5.78
C ILE A 253 -16.17 9.24 5.68
N VAL A 254 -17.12 8.59 6.34
CA VAL A 254 -18.52 9.04 6.40
C VAL A 254 -18.65 10.40 7.08
N GLU A 255 -17.98 10.62 8.21
CA GLU A 255 -17.95 11.93 8.88
C GLU A 255 -17.39 13.03 7.95
N ILE A 256 -16.28 12.74 7.26
CA ILE A 256 -15.65 13.68 6.32
C ILE A 256 -16.60 14.04 5.18
N VAL A 257 -17.24 13.03 4.57
CA VAL A 257 -18.17 13.24 3.45
C VAL A 257 -19.40 14.01 3.91
N LYS A 258 -19.97 13.67 5.08
CA LYS A 258 -21.10 14.41 5.65
C LYS A 258 -20.76 15.88 5.89
N ALA A 259 -19.65 16.15 6.56
CA ALA A 259 -19.21 17.52 6.82
C ALA A 259 -18.96 18.30 5.51
N ALA A 260 -18.38 17.65 4.50
CA ALA A 260 -18.19 18.25 3.19
C ALA A 260 -19.51 18.55 2.46
N GLN A 261 -20.51 17.66 2.54
CA GLN A 261 -21.84 17.86 1.99
C GLN A 261 -22.59 19.02 2.67
N GLU A 262 -22.37 19.21 3.97
CA GLU A 262 -22.89 20.34 4.76
C GLU A 262 -22.04 21.63 4.60
N ARG A 263 -21.01 21.62 3.75
CA ARG A 263 -20.07 22.73 3.53
C ARG A 263 -19.31 23.16 4.79
N ARG A 264 -19.12 22.25 5.75
CA ARG A 264 -18.28 22.43 6.95
C ARG A 264 -16.88 21.88 6.68
N TYR A 265 -16.08 22.60 5.88
CA TYR A 265 -14.79 22.06 5.42
C TYR A 265 -13.72 22.00 6.51
N VAL A 266 -13.80 22.82 7.55
CA VAL A 266 -12.89 22.72 8.70
C VAL A 266 -13.16 21.42 9.47
N ASP A 267 -14.43 21.10 9.72
CA ASP A 267 -14.82 19.85 10.40
C ASP A 267 -14.44 18.62 9.54
N ALA A 268 -14.65 18.70 8.23
CA ALA A 268 -14.22 17.66 7.29
C ALA A 268 -12.69 17.47 7.31
N ASN A 269 -11.92 18.56 7.39
CA ASN A 269 -10.47 18.50 7.48
C ASN A 269 -10.00 17.92 8.82
N ASP A 270 -10.66 18.25 9.93
CA ASP A 270 -10.35 17.69 11.23
C ASP A 270 -10.59 16.17 11.26
N GLY A 271 -11.70 15.70 10.66
CA GLY A 271 -11.93 14.27 10.41
C GLY A 271 -10.79 13.62 9.61
N TYR A 272 -10.33 14.27 8.54
CA TYR A 272 -9.19 13.79 7.75
C TYR A 272 -7.89 13.73 8.57
N LEU A 273 -7.59 14.73 9.38
CA LEU A 273 -6.39 14.76 10.22
C LEU A 273 -6.42 13.67 11.29
N ARG A 274 -7.55 13.50 11.97
CA ARG A 274 -7.77 12.43 12.96
C ARG A 274 -7.53 11.04 12.36
N LEU A 275 -7.98 10.81 11.13
CA LEU A 275 -7.78 9.54 10.42
C LEU A 275 -6.33 9.36 9.92
N SER A 276 -5.74 10.41 9.34
CA SER A 276 -4.42 10.32 8.70
C SER A 276 -3.25 10.35 9.69
N ILE A 277 -3.42 10.89 10.89
CA ILE A 277 -2.43 10.89 11.98
C ILE A 277 -2.74 9.79 13.02
N GLY A 278 -4.01 9.42 13.17
CA GLY A 278 -4.47 8.51 14.22
C GLY A 278 -4.34 9.12 15.62
N LYS A 279 -4.65 8.33 16.65
CA LYS A 279 -4.46 8.72 18.07
C LYS A 279 -2.99 8.65 18.53
N ALA A 280 -2.04 8.48 17.62
CA ALA A 280 -0.64 8.32 17.96
C ALA A 280 -0.02 9.67 18.35
N ALA A 281 0.65 9.72 19.50
CA ALA A 281 1.40 10.91 19.91
C ALA A 281 2.58 11.24 18.97
N TRP A 282 3.06 10.26 18.17
CA TRP A 282 4.22 10.38 17.28
C TRP A 282 3.98 9.64 15.94
N PRO A 283 3.36 10.26 14.93
CA PRO A 283 2.84 9.57 13.73
C PRO A 283 3.89 9.07 12.73
N ILE A 284 5.12 9.60 12.76
CA ILE A 284 6.21 9.24 11.82
C ILE A 284 7.26 8.33 12.52
N GLY A 285 7.08 8.09 13.82
CA GLY A 285 8.12 7.51 14.67
C GLY A 285 9.27 8.49 14.92
N VAL A 286 10.02 8.27 16.01
CA VAL A 286 11.21 9.06 16.34
C VAL A 286 12.44 8.18 16.22
N THR A 287 13.18 8.29 15.11
CA THR A 287 14.49 7.62 14.97
C THR A 287 15.52 8.27 15.90
N MET A 288 16.58 7.53 16.25
CA MET A 288 17.56 7.90 17.28
C MET A 288 17.96 9.38 17.28
N VAL A 289 17.53 10.12 18.31
CA VAL A 289 17.98 11.49 18.60
C VAL A 289 18.74 11.40 19.93
N GLY A 290 20.07 11.28 19.84
CA GLY A 290 20.98 11.16 21.00
C GLY A 290 21.97 10.00 20.85
N ILE A 291 23.17 10.19 21.43
CA ILE A 291 24.30 9.23 21.41
C ILE A 291 24.04 8.01 22.33
N HIS A 292 23.05 8.10 23.23
CA HIS A 292 22.77 7.08 24.23
C HIS A 292 21.35 6.53 24.09
N GLU A 293 21.23 5.21 24.02
CA GLU A 293 19.97 4.47 24.03
C GLU A 293 19.41 4.39 25.46
N ARG A 294 18.10 4.63 25.63
CA ARG A 294 17.42 4.56 26.94
C ARG A 294 16.28 3.57 26.87
N SER A 295 16.05 2.80 27.94
CA SER A 295 15.02 1.76 28.04
C SER A 295 13.57 2.27 27.85
N ALA A 296 13.29 3.55 28.13
CA ALA A 296 11.99 4.16 27.84
C ALA A 296 11.69 4.31 26.34
N ARG A 297 12.71 4.13 25.48
CA ARG A 297 12.63 4.31 24.02
C ARG A 297 12.01 3.10 23.32
N GLU A 298 12.16 1.89 23.84
CA GLU A 298 11.50 0.68 23.30
C GLU A 298 9.97 0.79 23.39
N LYS A 299 9.45 1.36 24.49
CA LYS A 299 8.01 1.60 24.67
C LYS A 299 7.40 2.59 23.66
N LEU A 300 8.23 3.45 23.04
CA LEU A 300 7.80 4.36 21.97
C LEU A 300 7.83 3.70 20.58
N HIS A 301 8.62 2.64 20.40
CA HIS A 301 8.65 1.86 19.16
C HIS A 301 7.53 0.81 19.10
N GLU A 302 7.01 0.37 20.25
CA GLU A 302 5.96 -0.67 20.30
C GLU A 302 4.53 -0.13 20.09
N SER A 303 4.32 1.19 20.25
CA SER A 303 3.02 1.86 20.00
C SER A 303 2.68 2.06 18.52
N ASP A 304 3.49 1.50 17.60
CA ASP A 304 3.37 1.65 16.14
C ASP A 304 2.36 0.67 15.51
N LYS A 305 1.70 -0.16 16.32
CA LYS A 305 0.70 -1.15 15.88
C LYS A 305 -0.68 -0.51 15.78
N GLY A 306 -1.02 0.01 14.61
CA GLY A 306 -2.42 0.33 14.27
C GLY A 306 -2.62 1.62 13.50
N HIS A 307 -1.57 2.19 12.90
CA HIS A 307 -1.73 3.41 12.13
C HIS A 307 -2.18 3.12 10.69
N VAL A 308 -3.21 3.83 10.23
CA VAL A 308 -3.66 3.94 8.83
C VAL A 308 -2.52 4.24 7.85
N MET A 309 -1.44 4.91 8.27
CA MET A 309 -0.24 5.09 7.44
C MET A 309 0.61 3.83 7.27
N GLY A 310 0.35 2.72 7.96
CA GLY A 310 1.06 1.45 7.72
C GLY A 310 0.71 0.84 6.36
N ASP A 311 -0.46 1.16 5.82
CA ASP A 311 -0.91 0.74 4.49
C ASP A 311 -0.80 1.88 3.47
N GLU A 312 0.09 1.70 2.49
CA GLU A 312 0.33 2.66 1.41
C GLU A 312 -0.92 2.88 0.53
N VAL A 313 -1.75 1.85 0.36
CA VAL A 313 -2.98 1.95 -0.43
C VAL A 313 -3.97 2.88 0.28
N THR A 314 -4.16 2.68 1.59
CA THR A 314 -5.00 3.53 2.42
C THR A 314 -4.52 4.97 2.44
N ARG A 315 -3.22 5.18 2.64
CA ARG A 315 -2.62 6.53 2.58
C ARG A 315 -2.92 7.25 1.26
N LYS A 316 -2.78 6.57 0.12
CA LYS A 316 -3.00 7.17 -1.20
C LYS A 316 -4.44 7.61 -1.42
N PHE A 317 -5.43 6.77 -1.13
CA PHE A 317 -6.82 7.20 -1.31
C PHE A 317 -7.23 8.28 -0.31
N LEU A 318 -6.67 8.31 0.90
CA LEU A 318 -6.91 9.41 1.85
C LEU A 318 -6.36 10.74 1.35
N GLN A 319 -5.16 10.75 0.75
CA GLN A 319 -4.64 11.93 0.08
C GLN A 319 -5.54 12.38 -1.08
N SER A 320 -6.09 11.44 -1.86
CA SER A 320 -7.09 11.75 -2.89
C SER A 320 -8.35 12.37 -2.31
N ILE A 321 -8.88 11.86 -1.19
CA ILE A 321 -10.04 12.44 -0.51
C ILE A 321 -9.74 13.88 -0.10
N LYS A 322 -8.57 14.15 0.48
CA LYS A 322 -8.15 15.51 0.84
C LYS A 322 -8.10 16.46 -0.36
N ARG A 323 -7.62 15.99 -1.51
CA ARG A 323 -7.62 16.77 -2.76
C ARG A 323 -9.06 17.04 -3.24
N CYS A 324 -9.95 16.04 -3.15
CA CYS A 324 -11.37 16.21 -3.44
C CYS A 324 -12.01 17.26 -2.52
N LEU A 325 -11.68 17.27 -1.22
CA LEU A 325 -12.17 18.29 -0.29
C LEU A 325 -11.71 19.70 -0.68
N THR A 326 -10.43 19.86 -1.03
CA THR A 326 -9.89 21.16 -1.46
C THR A 326 -10.61 21.66 -2.73
N PHE A 327 -10.88 20.77 -3.69
CA PHE A 327 -11.67 21.13 -4.87
C PHE A 327 -13.13 21.45 -4.52
N ALA A 328 -13.76 20.63 -3.67
CA ALA A 328 -15.15 20.81 -3.25
C ALA A 328 -15.37 22.16 -2.58
N GLN A 329 -14.45 22.63 -1.75
CA GLN A 329 -14.51 23.97 -1.14
C GLN A 329 -14.49 25.10 -2.17
N ILE A 330 -13.72 24.97 -3.25
CA ILE A 330 -13.66 25.97 -4.32
C ILE A 330 -14.97 25.95 -5.12
N ARG A 331 -15.48 24.75 -5.42
CA ARG A 331 -16.69 24.52 -6.20
C ARG A 331 -17.97 24.92 -5.47
N TRP A 332 -18.04 24.60 -4.17
CA TRP A 332 -19.16 24.87 -3.27
C TRP A 332 -18.66 25.60 -2.01
N PRO A 333 -18.40 26.90 -2.07
CA PRO A 333 -17.88 27.64 -0.93
C PRO A 333 -18.77 27.53 0.32
N PRO A 334 -18.17 27.49 1.53
CA PRO A 334 -18.93 27.49 2.78
C PRO A 334 -19.72 28.80 2.94
N GLU A 335 -20.83 28.72 3.65
CA GLU A 335 -21.64 29.91 3.97
C GLU A 335 -20.95 30.79 5.02
N ASP A 336 -20.26 30.17 5.98
CA ASP A 336 -19.40 30.85 6.95
C ASP A 336 -17.93 30.80 6.48
N ILE A 337 -17.29 31.96 6.37
CA ILE A 337 -15.88 32.11 6.02
C ILE A 337 -14.98 31.34 6.98
N ARG A 338 -15.37 31.18 8.25
CA ARG A 338 -14.62 30.39 9.25
C ARG A 338 -14.53 28.91 8.91
N GLN A 339 -15.39 28.43 8.02
CA GLN A 339 -15.39 27.05 7.54
C GLN A 339 -14.53 26.85 6.30
N LEU A 340 -13.78 27.87 5.83
CA LEU A 340 -12.75 27.69 4.82
C LEU A 340 -11.57 26.94 5.44
N MET A 341 -11.27 25.77 4.88
CA MET A 341 -10.04 25.05 5.17
C MET A 341 -8.90 25.71 4.38
N GLY A 342 -7.96 26.33 5.09
CA GLY A 342 -6.85 27.10 4.53
C GLY A 342 -5.72 27.28 5.53
#